data_AF-A0A1E5NYT2-F1
#
_entry.id   AF-A0A1E5NYT2-F1
#
_cell.length_a   1.000
_cell.length_b   1.000
_cell.length_c   1.000
_cell.angle_alpha   90.00
_cell.angle_beta   90.00
_cell.angle_gamma   90.00
#
_symmetry.space_group_name_H-M   'P 1'
#
loop_
_entity.id
_entity.type
_entity.pdbx_description
1 polymer ?
#
loop_
_entity_poly.entity_id
_entity_poly.type
_entity_poly.pdbx_seq_one_letter_code
_entity_poly.pdbx_strand_id
1 'polypeptide(L)'
;MTAARQPHPPVTGPGRRLLVWRDSCHFNRWEDKPCVVCDRPTPLRSHRGEPVHKVCAEDWNTAHPTEVRFVSDAEPKSRTKRDHA
;
A
#
# COMPACT_ATOMS: atom_id res chain seq x y z
N MET A 1 16.55 -24.13 -3.26
CA MET A 1 16.95 -23.16 -2.23
C MET A 1 15.74 -22.30 -1.92
N THR A 2 15.02 -22.61 -0.85
CA THR A 2 13.71 -22.04 -0.51
C THR A 2 13.91 -20.62 0.01
N ALA A 3 13.35 -19.62 -0.69
CA ALA A 3 13.44 -18.22 -0.26
C ALA A 3 12.70 -18.03 1.07
N ALA A 4 13.44 -17.66 2.12
CA ALA A 4 12.88 -17.37 3.42
C ALA A 4 11.88 -16.21 3.32
N ARG A 5 10.65 -16.44 3.79
CA ARG A 5 9.66 -15.38 4.05
C ARG A 5 10.31 -14.40 5.05
N GLN A 6 10.53 -13.16 4.64
CA GLN A 6 11.05 -12.14 5.56
C GLN A 6 10.03 -11.93 6.70
N PRO A 7 10.45 -11.92 7.97
CA PRO A 7 9.59 -11.52 9.07
C PRO A 7 9.27 -10.03 8.92
N HIS A 8 7.98 -9.70 8.83
CA HIS A 8 7.52 -8.33 8.93
C HIS A 8 7.87 -7.80 10.33
N PRO A 9 8.41 -6.58 10.47
CA PRO A 9 8.67 -6.01 11.78
C PRO A 9 7.34 -5.85 12.56
N PRO A 10 7.34 -6.11 13.88
CA PRO A 10 6.16 -5.87 14.70
C PRO A 10 5.87 -4.36 14.75
N VAL A 11 4.68 -3.97 14.31
CA VAL A 11 4.18 -2.61 14.49
C VAL A 11 3.70 -2.48 15.93
N THR A 12 4.40 -1.68 16.73
CA THR A 12 4.04 -1.41 18.13
C THR A 12 3.39 -0.03 18.23
N GLY A 13 2.07 -0.02 18.45
CA GLY A 13 1.25 1.16 18.80
C GLY A 13 -0.15 1.12 18.18
N PRO A 14 -1.21 1.62 18.85
CA PRO A 14 -2.56 1.75 18.28
C PRO A 14 -2.65 2.92 17.27
N GLY A 15 -1.57 3.16 16.53
CA GLY A 15 -1.52 4.13 15.45
C GLY A 15 -2.01 3.46 14.18
N ARG A 16 -3.01 4.07 13.54
CA ARG A 16 -3.45 3.77 12.18
C ARG A 16 -2.23 3.45 11.30
N ARG A 17 -2.11 2.21 10.81
CA ARG A 17 -0.99 1.79 9.95
C ARG A 17 -1.06 2.58 8.65
N LEU A 18 -0.32 3.68 8.58
CA LEU A 18 -0.27 4.54 7.39
C LEU A 18 0.35 3.76 6.23
N LEU A 19 -0.37 3.76 5.10
CA LEU A 19 0.09 3.09 3.90
C LEU A 19 1.04 4.01 3.13
N VAL A 20 2.10 3.44 2.57
CA VAL A 20 3.02 4.15 1.69
C VAL A 20 2.78 3.62 0.28
N TRP A 21 1.94 4.31 -0.49
CA TRP A 21 1.70 4.04 -1.92
C TRP A 21 2.25 5.21 -2.72
N ARG A 22 3.56 5.21 -2.91
CA ARG A 22 4.30 6.28 -3.60
C ARG A 22 4.55 5.92 -5.06
N ASP A 23 4.52 4.64 -5.40
CA ASP A 23 4.72 4.19 -6.77
C ASP A 23 3.53 4.59 -7.66
N SER A 24 3.81 5.02 -8.89
CA SER A 24 2.79 5.42 -9.85
C SER A 24 1.93 4.25 -10.33
N CYS A 25 2.36 2.99 -10.13
CA CYS A 25 1.56 1.80 -10.44
C CYS A 25 0.26 1.74 -9.63
N HIS A 26 0.19 2.44 -8.49
CA HIS A 26 -1.02 2.57 -7.71
C HIS A 26 -2.05 3.52 -8.32
N PHE A 27 -1.70 4.35 -9.31
CA PHE A 27 -2.57 5.40 -9.81
C PHE A 27 -2.92 5.19 -11.29
N ASN A 28 -4.16 4.77 -11.55
CA ASN A 28 -4.73 4.70 -12.89
C ASN A 28 -5.77 5.81 -13.08
N ARG A 29 -5.33 6.95 -13.60
CA ARG A 29 -6.19 8.14 -13.81
C ARG A 29 -7.21 8.02 -14.94
N TRP A 30 -7.10 6.99 -15.78
CA TRP A 30 -7.97 6.82 -16.94
C TRP A 30 -9.15 5.89 -16.67
N GLU A 31 -9.08 5.15 -15.57
CA GLU A 31 -10.08 4.15 -15.24
C GLU A 31 -10.44 4.31 -13.76
N ASP A 32 -11.47 5.10 -13.46
CA ASP A 32 -12.05 5.09 -12.13
C ASP A 32 -12.85 3.80 -11.93
N LYS A 33 -12.58 3.10 -10.83
CA LYS A 33 -13.30 1.90 -10.41
C LYS A 33 -13.90 2.10 -9.02
N PRO A 34 -15.04 1.45 -8.69
CA PRO A 34 -15.64 1.58 -7.37
C PRO A 34 -14.69 1.04 -6.30
N CYS A 35 -14.50 1.81 -5.23
CA CYS A 35 -13.70 1.42 -4.08
C CYS A 35 -14.31 0.19 -3.39
N VAL A 36 -13.54 -0.89 -3.20
CA VAL A 36 -14.05 -2.14 -2.59
C VAL A 36 -14.47 -2.02 -1.11
N VAL A 37 -14.34 -0.84 -0.51
CA VAL A 37 -14.71 -0.56 0.89
C VAL A 37 -15.89 0.41 1.00
N CYS A 38 -15.98 1.42 0.13
CA CYS A 38 -17.03 2.45 0.21
C CYS A 38 -17.77 2.72 -1.10
N ASP A 39 -17.51 1.93 -2.14
CA ASP A 39 -18.11 1.93 -3.47
C ASP A 39 -17.96 3.22 -4.31
N ARG A 40 -17.39 4.29 -3.74
CA ARG A 40 -17.10 5.53 -4.47
C ARG A 40 -15.99 5.34 -5.49
N PRO A 41 -16.04 6.02 -6.65
CA PRO A 41 -15.01 5.90 -7.68
C PRO A 41 -13.62 6.28 -7.15
N THR A 42 -12.60 5.54 -7.60
CA THR A 42 -11.22 5.81 -7.28
C THR A 42 -10.26 5.46 -8.43
N PRO A 43 -9.30 6.35 -8.72
CA PRO A 43 -8.20 6.04 -9.63
C PRO A 43 -7.12 5.20 -8.95
N LEU A 44 -7.21 5.02 -7.63
CA LEU A 44 -6.17 4.39 -6.84
C LEU A 44 -6.34 2.86 -6.82
N ARG A 45 -5.23 2.14 -6.72
CA ARG A 45 -5.13 0.69 -6.73
C ARG A 45 -4.30 0.23 -5.54
N SER A 46 -4.67 -0.87 -4.91
CA SER A 46 -3.82 -1.54 -3.94
C SER A 46 -2.63 -2.21 -4.64
N HIS A 47 -1.69 -2.75 -3.86
CA HIS A 47 -0.58 -3.55 -4.40
C HIS A 47 -1.01 -4.76 -5.25
N ARG A 48 -2.25 -5.23 -5.10
CA ARG A 48 -2.84 -6.32 -5.90
C ARG A 48 -3.74 -5.84 -7.04
N GLY A 49 -3.82 -4.53 -7.26
CA GLY A 49 -4.69 -3.93 -8.26
C GLY A 49 -6.15 -3.75 -7.82
N GLU A 50 -6.49 -3.97 -6.54
CA GLU A 50 -7.86 -3.73 -6.05
C GLU A 50 -8.14 -2.21 -6.00
N PRO A 51 -9.27 -1.72 -6.54
CA PRO A 51 -9.62 -0.32 -6.46
C PRO A 51 -9.99 0.05 -5.02
N VAL A 52 -9.23 0.96 -4.40
CA VAL A 52 -9.46 1.37 -3.01
C VAL A 52 -8.86 2.75 -2.74
N HIS A 53 -9.56 3.62 -2.02
CA HIS A 53 -8.95 4.86 -1.53
C HIS A 53 -7.90 4.53 -0.46
N LYS A 54 -6.81 5.28 -0.43
CA LYS A 54 -5.75 5.11 0.57
C LYS A 54 -6.31 5.12 2.00
N VAL A 55 -7.18 6.09 2.29
CA VAL A 55 -7.82 6.25 3.61
C VAL A 55 -8.67 5.03 3.95
N CYS A 56 -9.48 4.52 3.01
CA CYS A 56 -10.30 3.33 3.23
C CYS A 56 -9.45 2.08 3.49
N ALA A 57 -8.30 1.95 2.83
CA ALA A 57 -7.38 0.85 3.06
C ALA A 57 -6.69 0.93 4.43
N GLU A 58 -6.29 2.13 4.87
CA GLU A 58 -5.72 2.37 6.19
C GLU A 58 -6.73 2.11 7.32
N ASP A 59 -7.99 2.50 7.13
CA ASP A 59 -9.06 2.23 8.09
C ASP A 59 -9.36 0.73 8.17
N TRP A 60 -9.39 0.05 7.01
CA TRP A 60 -9.57 -1.39 6.97
C TRP A 60 -8.43 -2.14 7.68
N ASN A 61 -7.18 -1.75 7.48
CA ASN A 61 -6.03 -2.33 8.18
C ASN A 61 -6.06 -2.08 9.69
N THR A 62 -6.60 -0.94 10.11
CA THR A 62 -6.79 -0.62 11.53
C THR A 62 -7.85 -1.53 12.16
N ALA A 63 -8.92 -1.83 11.42
CA ALA A 63 -9.96 -2.77 11.85
C ALA A 63 -9.53 -4.25 11.75
N HIS A 64 -8.58 -4.59 10.88
CA HIS A 64 -8.12 -5.96 10.62
C HIS A 64 -6.59 -6.08 10.76
N PRO A 65 -6.04 -5.98 11.98
CA PRO A 65 -4.59 -5.86 12.19
C PRO A 65 -3.78 -7.09 11.78
N THR A 66 -4.40 -8.27 11.70
CA THR A 66 -3.75 -9.53 11.30
C THR A 66 -3.79 -9.80 9.80
N GLU A 67 -4.56 -9.02 9.06
CA GLU A 67 -4.76 -9.22 7.64
C GLU A 67 -3.70 -8.51 6.79
N VAL A 68 -3.44 -9.06 5.61
CA VAL A 68 -2.42 -8.55 4.66
C VAL A 68 -3.04 -8.09 3.34
N ARG A 69 -4.32 -7.70 3.34
CA ARG A 69 -5.03 -7.28 2.13
C ARG A 69 -4.48 -5.99 1.53
N PHE A 70 -4.15 -5.00 2.36
CA PHE A 70 -3.56 -3.73 1.92
C PHE A 70 -2.15 -3.57 2.51
N VAL A 71 -1.15 -3.61 1.63
CA VAL A 71 0.27 -3.55 1.99
C VAL A 71 0.88 -2.29 1.41
N SER A 72 1.77 -1.65 2.17
CA SER A 72 2.60 -0.55 1.68
C SER A 72 3.58 -1.03 0.62
N ASP A 73 4.06 -0.11 -0.23
CA ASP A 73 5.21 -0.33 -1.08
C ASP A 73 6.40 -0.79 -0.24
N ALA A 74 7.20 -1.70 -0.81
CA ALA A 74 8.54 -1.95 -0.28
C ALA A 74 9.35 -0.64 -0.39
N GLU A 75 9.99 -0.23 0.70
CA GLU A 75 10.89 0.92 0.67
C GLU A 75 11.87 0.77 -0.50
N PRO A 76 12.00 1.78 -1.38
CA PRO A 76 12.94 1.70 -2.47
C PRO A 76 14.33 1.50 -1.87
N LYS A 77 15.03 0.43 -2.27
CA LYS A 77 16.45 0.26 -1.95
C LYS A 77 17.14 1.57 -2.32
N SER A 78 17.72 2.25 -1.33
CA SER A 78 18.32 3.57 -1.50
C SER A 78 19.20 3.56 -2.74
N ARG A 79 18.78 4.30 -3.77
CA ARG A 79 19.60 4.50 -4.96
C ARG A 79 20.76 5.37 -4.52
N THR A 80 21.97 4.82 -4.54
CA THR A 80 23.22 5.58 -4.41
C THR A 80 23.11 6.87 -5.21
N LYS A 81 23.37 8.01 -4.55
CA LYS A 81 23.43 9.35 -5.15
C LYS A 81 24.12 9.26 -6.51
N ARG A 82 23.46 9.71 -7.56
CA ARG A 82 24.17 10.15 -8.76
C ARG A 82 24.36 11.64 -8.62
N ASP A 83 25.62 12.05 -8.47
CA ASP A 83 26.03 13.44 -8.52
C ASP A 83 25.70 13.98 -9.91
N HIS A 84 24.83 14.98 -9.97
CA HIS A 84 24.59 15.74 -11.18
C HIS A 84 25.68 16.82 -11.23
N ALA A 85 26.64 16.62 -12.13
CA ALA A 85 27.67 17.59 -12.49
C ALA A 85 27.11 18.70 -13.39
#